data_AF-K1SCP4-F1
#
_entry.id   AF-K1SCP4-F1
#
_cell.length_a   1.000
_cell.length_b   1.000
_cell.length_c   1.000
_cell.angle_alpha   90.00
_cell.angle_beta   90.00
_cell.angle_gamma   90.00
#
_symmetry.space_group_name_H-M   'P 1'
#
loop_
_entity.id
_entity.type
_entity.pdbx_description
1 polymer ?
#
loop_
_entity_poly.entity_id
_entity_poly.type
_entity_poly.pdbx_seq_one_letter_code
_entity_poly.pdbx_strand_id
1 'polypeptide(L)'
;MQVSYSNDDSYEWFGGAVNAKYLVSYHTWDDDFDTDNGFCGKVQFCLGVRHPRIADTSASNGFESDNNGEGSATSPFTSCVFSNVTFVGPVGQDAAFSNTSDYITAGDMNPKNGSKLGQFQSAMQVRRNSHLNCFNSVAMGFPVGLIVENDKGSQTQTAASEGTLKIQNVYMAGMTVLGSDVNKSFEDGFCDNGDKNSIDKSKESFSSTYFKSIASNKYFDAIADLKLSQPNSLQANPNYGPLSDSPLRGAASFTDPLVANGFDEVTYIGAFADENDGWMSGWTEFDPQNKAY
;
A
#
# COMPACT_ATOMS: atom_id res chain seq x y z
N MET A 1 12.22 3.27 -11.81
CA MET A 1 13.29 2.67 -10.97
C MET A 1 12.75 1.39 -10.36
N GLN A 2 13.60 0.39 -10.16
CA GLN A 2 13.24 -0.82 -9.43
C GLN A 2 14.17 -0.95 -8.23
N VAL A 3 13.59 -1.26 -7.07
CA VAL A 3 14.28 -1.68 -5.86
C VAL A 3 13.79 -3.08 -5.54
N SER A 4 14.71 -3.98 -5.20
CA SER A 4 14.37 -5.38 -4.97
C SER A 4 15.14 -5.95 -3.79
N TYR A 5 14.43 -6.67 -2.91
CA TYR A 5 15.01 -7.27 -1.71
C TYR A 5 15.81 -6.28 -0.85
N SER A 6 15.40 -5.00 -0.83
CA SER A 6 15.97 -4.02 0.11
C SER A 6 15.72 -4.53 1.53
N ASN A 7 16.69 -4.34 2.41
CA ASN A 7 16.64 -4.80 3.80
C ASN A 7 15.83 -3.87 4.71
N ASP A 8 15.19 -2.88 4.11
CA ASP A 8 14.48 -1.75 4.69
C ASP A 8 13.33 -1.43 3.72
N ASP A 9 12.79 -0.21 3.76
CA ASP A 9 11.86 0.28 2.76
C ASP A 9 12.47 0.29 1.35
N SER A 10 11.62 0.12 0.33
CA SER A 10 12.08 0.25 -1.06
C SER A 10 12.24 1.69 -1.51
N TYR A 11 11.34 2.57 -1.07
CA TYR A 11 11.42 4.00 -1.33
C TYR A 11 11.01 4.76 -0.07
N GLU A 12 11.87 5.65 0.39
CA GLU A 12 11.66 6.41 1.62
C GLU A 12 11.90 7.90 1.32
N TRP A 13 10.86 8.73 1.52
CA TRP A 13 10.94 10.16 1.28
C TRP A 13 10.86 10.95 2.58
N PHE A 14 11.96 11.59 2.95
CA PHE A 14 12.03 12.53 4.06
C PHE A 14 11.93 13.97 3.56
N GLY A 15 10.71 14.48 3.42
CA GLY A 15 10.46 15.83 2.92
C GLY A 15 10.73 16.02 1.42
N GLY A 16 10.61 17.27 0.98
CA GLY A 16 10.81 17.66 -0.43
C GLY A 16 9.57 17.47 -1.31
N ALA A 17 9.74 17.74 -2.61
CA ALA A 17 8.64 17.79 -3.58
C ALA A 17 9.00 17.11 -4.92
N VAL A 18 9.89 16.11 -4.89
CA VAL A 18 10.29 15.40 -6.10
C VAL A 18 9.09 14.62 -6.65
N ASN A 19 8.86 14.75 -7.96
CA ASN A 19 7.88 13.94 -8.66
C ASN A 19 8.55 12.70 -9.23
N ALA A 20 7.86 11.56 -9.19
CA ALA A 20 8.38 10.30 -9.71
C ALA A 20 7.33 9.56 -10.53
N LYS A 21 7.78 8.77 -11.51
CA LYS A 21 6.93 7.85 -12.26
C LYS A 21 7.63 6.52 -12.46
N TYR A 22 6.86 5.45 -12.61
CA TYR A 22 7.37 4.11 -12.95
C TYR A 22 8.33 3.59 -11.88
N LEU A 23 7.78 3.32 -10.69
CA LEU A 23 8.52 2.75 -9.56
C LEU A 23 8.09 1.30 -9.33
N VAL A 24 9.06 0.44 -9.03
CA VAL A 24 8.81 -0.96 -8.66
C VAL A 24 9.50 -1.23 -7.33
N SER A 25 8.72 -1.59 -6.30
CA SER A 25 9.16 -2.28 -5.09
C SER A 25 8.90 -3.76 -5.28
N TYR A 26 9.93 -4.58 -5.14
CA TYR A 26 9.82 -6.02 -5.32
C TYR A 26 10.47 -6.78 -4.18
N HIS A 27 9.66 -7.47 -3.38
CA HIS A 27 10.08 -8.37 -2.30
C HIS A 27 10.96 -7.69 -1.24
N THR A 28 10.66 -6.43 -0.92
CA THR A 28 11.40 -5.66 0.08
C THR A 28 11.12 -6.18 1.50
N TRP A 29 12.03 -5.87 2.42
CA TRP A 29 11.97 -6.35 3.79
C TRP A 29 10.89 -5.64 4.58
N ASP A 30 10.96 -4.31 4.60
CA ASP A 30 9.97 -3.47 5.27
C ASP A 30 8.91 -2.93 4.30
N ASP A 31 8.62 -1.63 4.25
CA ASP A 31 7.51 -1.08 3.48
C ASP A 31 7.84 -0.90 1.99
N ASP A 32 6.84 -1.01 1.11
CA ASP A 32 7.07 -0.75 -0.32
C ASP A 32 7.39 0.74 -0.56
N PHE A 33 6.68 1.63 0.13
CA PHE A 33 6.85 3.08 0.05
C PHE A 33 6.58 3.72 1.42
N ASP A 34 7.56 4.46 1.95
CA ASP A 34 7.46 5.26 3.16
C ASP A 34 7.54 6.76 2.83
N THR A 35 6.68 7.56 3.47
CA THR A 35 6.77 9.03 3.38
C THR A 35 6.69 9.71 4.73
N ASP A 36 7.60 10.65 4.97
CA ASP A 36 7.68 11.40 6.22
C ASP A 36 8.16 12.85 6.00
N ASN A 37 8.16 13.65 7.07
CA ASN A 37 8.82 14.94 7.20
C ASN A 37 8.46 15.96 6.11
N GLY A 38 7.19 16.00 5.72
CA GLY A 38 6.66 17.03 4.84
C GLY A 38 6.77 16.72 3.35
N PHE A 39 6.98 15.47 2.96
CA PHE A 39 7.04 15.11 1.54
C PHE A 39 5.72 15.46 0.84
N CYS A 40 5.80 16.21 -0.27
CA CYS A 40 4.64 16.73 -1.00
C CYS A 40 4.75 16.54 -2.53
N GLY A 41 5.54 15.55 -2.96
CA GLY A 41 5.68 15.18 -4.37
C GLY A 41 4.47 14.48 -4.97
N LYS A 42 4.48 14.35 -6.30
CA LYS A 42 3.49 13.59 -7.09
C LYS A 42 4.12 12.33 -7.67
N VAL A 43 3.53 11.18 -7.38
CA VAL A 43 4.09 9.88 -7.75
C VAL A 43 3.06 9.04 -8.51
N GLN A 44 3.41 8.55 -9.71
CA GLN A 44 2.47 7.81 -10.58
C GLN A 44 3.05 6.49 -11.12
N PHE A 45 2.19 5.50 -11.38
CA PHE A 45 2.56 4.19 -11.96
C PHE A 45 3.57 3.46 -11.08
N CYS A 46 3.09 3.01 -9.93
CA CYS A 46 3.90 2.31 -8.93
C CYS A 46 3.41 0.89 -8.75
N LEU A 47 4.34 -0.05 -8.68
CA LEU A 47 4.08 -1.44 -8.35
C LEU A 47 4.79 -1.79 -7.05
N GLY A 48 4.04 -2.25 -6.05
CA GLY A 48 4.58 -2.87 -4.83
C GLY A 48 4.19 -4.35 -4.79
N VAL A 49 5.17 -5.24 -4.62
CA VAL A 49 4.95 -6.69 -4.58
C VAL A 49 5.64 -7.28 -3.36
N ARG A 50 4.85 -7.87 -2.46
CA ARG A 50 5.33 -8.55 -1.26
C ARG A 50 5.74 -9.99 -1.58
N HIS A 51 6.86 -10.44 -1.03
CA HIS A 51 7.14 -11.87 -0.96
C HIS A 51 6.49 -12.44 0.31
N PRO A 52 5.67 -13.51 0.28
CA PRO A 52 4.88 -13.95 1.45
C PRO A 52 5.72 -14.39 2.66
N ARG A 53 7.02 -14.66 2.48
CA ARG A 53 7.96 -15.06 3.55
C ARG A 53 8.85 -13.95 4.11
N ILE A 54 8.73 -12.71 3.63
CA ILE A 54 9.61 -11.59 4.01
C ILE A 54 8.77 -10.44 4.55
N ALA A 55 8.88 -10.18 5.85
CA ALA A 55 8.31 -9.00 6.50
C ALA A 55 9.19 -8.60 7.69
N ASP A 56 9.33 -7.30 7.94
CA ASP A 56 10.12 -6.76 9.03
C ASP A 56 9.42 -6.90 10.40
N THR A 57 10.20 -6.80 11.48
CA THR A 57 9.71 -6.78 12.86
C THR A 57 8.89 -5.53 13.21
N SER A 58 9.06 -4.44 12.45
CA SER A 58 8.23 -3.23 12.47
C SER A 58 6.80 -3.51 11.98
N ALA A 59 6.61 -4.61 11.25
CA ALA A 59 5.43 -5.05 10.53
C ALA A 59 5.23 -4.28 9.21
N SER A 60 5.25 -5.02 8.10
CA SER A 60 5.41 -4.41 6.77
C SER A 60 4.11 -4.11 6.04
N ASN A 61 4.13 -3.03 5.28
CA ASN A 61 3.02 -2.41 4.59
C ASN A 61 3.32 -2.21 3.10
N GLY A 62 2.27 -1.91 2.33
CA GLY A 62 2.42 -1.31 1.01
C GLY A 62 2.79 0.18 1.11
N PHE A 63 2.08 0.92 1.94
CA PHE A 63 2.40 2.30 2.31
C PHE A 63 2.51 2.45 3.83
N GLU A 64 3.56 3.11 4.31
CA GLU A 64 3.60 3.75 5.63
C GLU A 64 3.77 5.27 5.44
N SER A 65 3.01 6.06 6.19
CA SER A 65 3.01 7.50 5.99
C SER A 65 2.84 8.26 7.29
N ASP A 66 3.88 9.02 7.62
CA ASP A 66 4.02 9.88 8.78
C ASP A 66 4.07 11.35 8.39
N ASN A 67 3.75 12.25 9.33
CA ASN A 67 4.16 13.64 9.22
C ASN A 67 5.50 13.91 9.93
N ASN A 68 5.65 13.30 11.10
CA ASN A 68 6.87 13.25 11.90
C ASN A 68 6.72 12.15 12.97
N GLY A 69 7.86 11.69 13.49
CA GLY A 69 7.90 10.66 14.52
C GLY A 69 7.17 10.99 15.83
N GLU A 70 6.88 12.25 16.16
CA GLU A 70 6.18 12.62 17.40
C GLU A 70 4.65 12.66 17.25
N GLY A 71 4.13 12.58 16.03
CA GLY A 71 2.69 12.72 15.76
C GLY A 71 2.17 14.15 15.92
N SER A 72 3.05 15.15 16.04
CA SER A 72 2.63 16.54 16.20
C SER A 72 2.10 17.14 14.89
N ALA A 73 1.11 18.03 15.00
CA ALA A 73 0.57 18.78 13.87
C ALA A 73 1.54 19.93 13.49
N THR A 74 2.62 19.60 12.78
CA THR A 74 3.70 20.52 12.45
C THR A 74 3.86 20.65 10.94
N SER A 75 3.82 21.88 10.44
CA SER A 75 4.09 22.17 9.02
C SER A 75 5.59 22.14 8.69
N PRO A 76 5.98 21.80 7.45
CA PRO A 76 5.12 21.33 6.36
C PRO A 76 4.53 19.95 6.63
N PHE A 77 3.27 19.73 6.23
CA PHE A 77 2.62 18.42 6.37
C PHE A 77 3.03 17.48 5.24
N THR A 78 3.32 16.21 5.54
CA THR A 78 3.43 15.15 4.50
C THR A 78 2.10 15.07 3.78
N SER A 79 2.08 15.47 2.51
CA SER A 79 0.86 15.73 1.73
C SER A 79 1.02 15.27 0.28
N CYS A 80 1.95 14.36 0.05
CA CYS A 80 2.22 13.75 -1.25
C CYS A 80 0.96 13.15 -1.87
N VAL A 81 0.96 13.11 -3.20
CA VAL A 81 -0.14 12.58 -3.99
C VAL A 81 0.36 11.41 -4.80
N PHE A 82 -0.17 10.23 -4.53
CA PHE A 82 0.04 9.03 -5.32
C PHE A 82 -1.15 8.79 -6.24
N SER A 83 -0.90 8.34 -7.46
CA SER A 83 -1.93 7.89 -8.38
C SER A 83 -1.50 6.66 -9.17
N ASN A 84 -2.43 5.78 -9.56
CA ASN A 84 -2.12 4.58 -10.34
C ASN A 84 -1.08 3.68 -9.68
N VAL A 85 -1.35 3.26 -8.44
CA VAL A 85 -0.51 2.32 -7.69
C VAL A 85 -1.17 0.94 -7.66
N THR A 86 -0.39 -0.11 -7.87
CA THR A 86 -0.81 -1.51 -7.71
C THR A 86 -0.02 -2.14 -6.57
N PHE A 87 -0.72 -2.53 -5.50
CA PHE A 87 -0.15 -3.28 -4.38
C PHE A 87 -0.55 -4.74 -4.42
N VAL A 88 0.44 -5.62 -4.38
CA VAL A 88 0.28 -7.07 -4.32
C VAL A 88 0.79 -7.57 -2.97
N GLY A 89 -0.12 -7.86 -2.07
CA GLY A 89 0.17 -8.34 -0.73
C GLY A 89 0.57 -9.83 -0.69
N PRO A 90 0.87 -10.35 0.50
CA PRO A 90 1.33 -11.73 0.68
C PRO A 90 0.22 -12.77 0.54
N VAL A 91 -1.04 -12.41 0.80
CA VAL A 91 -2.19 -13.33 0.74
C VAL A 91 -2.49 -13.66 -0.72
N GLY A 92 -2.69 -14.95 -1.01
CA GLY A 92 -2.97 -15.43 -2.36
C GLY A 92 -1.72 -15.72 -3.21
N GLN A 93 -0.53 -15.46 -2.69
CA GLN A 93 0.73 -15.80 -3.36
C GLN A 93 1.20 -17.23 -3.07
N ASP A 94 1.03 -17.69 -1.83
CA ASP A 94 1.22 -19.07 -1.41
C ASP A 94 -0.03 -19.56 -0.69
N ALA A 95 -0.55 -20.73 -1.08
CA ALA A 95 -1.70 -21.35 -0.43
C ALA A 95 -1.44 -21.72 1.04
N ALA A 96 -0.17 -21.90 1.41
CA ALA A 96 0.25 -22.16 2.79
C ALA A 96 0.50 -20.89 3.60
N PHE A 97 0.32 -19.69 3.03
CA PHE A 97 0.59 -18.43 3.72
C PHE A 97 -0.14 -18.36 5.06
N SER A 98 0.62 -18.03 6.10
CA SER A 98 0.13 -17.67 7.42
C SER A 98 0.91 -16.46 7.90
N ASN A 99 0.23 -15.44 8.40
CA ASN A 99 0.88 -14.22 8.88
C ASN A 99 1.45 -14.45 10.29
N THR A 100 2.43 -15.35 10.43
CA THR A 100 3.01 -15.79 11.70
C THR A 100 4.52 -15.98 11.56
N SER A 101 5.24 -15.93 12.68
CA SER A 101 6.70 -16.15 12.72
C SER A 101 7.13 -17.54 12.27
N ASP A 102 6.23 -18.54 12.36
CA ASP A 102 6.51 -19.90 11.92
C ASP A 102 6.57 -20.01 10.38
N TYR A 103 5.82 -19.17 9.67
CA TYR A 103 5.80 -19.14 8.21
C TYR A 103 6.76 -18.09 7.63
N ILE A 104 6.79 -16.89 8.21
CA ILE A 104 7.59 -15.74 7.75
C ILE A 104 9.02 -15.87 8.30
N THR A 105 9.80 -16.70 7.62
CA THR A 105 11.17 -17.07 8.02
C THR A 105 12.25 -16.55 7.08
N ALA A 106 11.86 -15.86 6.00
CA ALA A 106 12.67 -15.55 4.80
C ALA A 106 13.33 -16.75 4.10
N GLY A 107 13.36 -17.94 4.70
CA GLY A 107 13.99 -19.13 4.14
C GLY A 107 15.41 -18.86 3.65
N ASP A 108 15.69 -19.30 2.43
CA ASP A 108 17.00 -19.11 1.79
C ASP A 108 17.30 -17.64 1.41
N MET A 109 16.30 -16.75 1.46
CA MET A 109 16.47 -15.32 1.23
C MET A 109 16.92 -14.56 2.47
N ASN A 110 17.10 -15.23 3.61
CA ASN A 110 17.61 -14.58 4.82
C ASN A 110 19.04 -14.07 4.61
N PRO A 111 19.31 -12.75 4.75
CA PRO A 111 20.62 -12.16 4.47
C PRO A 111 21.68 -12.43 5.53
N LYS A 112 21.33 -13.02 6.69
CA LYS A 112 22.24 -13.33 7.82
C LYS A 112 23.05 -12.11 8.31
N ASN A 113 22.52 -10.91 8.12
CA ASN A 113 23.10 -9.63 8.54
C ASN A 113 22.52 -9.12 9.88
N GLY A 114 21.63 -9.89 10.52
CA GLY A 114 20.95 -9.50 11.77
C GLY A 114 19.54 -8.92 11.58
N SER A 115 19.04 -8.82 10.34
CA SER A 115 17.66 -8.43 10.07
C SER A 115 16.67 -9.29 10.80
N LYS A 116 15.67 -8.63 11.38
CA LYS A 116 14.60 -9.27 12.14
C LYS A 116 13.43 -9.53 11.21
N LEU A 117 12.59 -10.48 11.61
CA LEU A 117 11.39 -10.83 10.87
C LEU A 117 10.17 -10.59 11.76
N GLY A 118 9.06 -10.24 11.12
CA GLY A 118 7.79 -10.01 11.78
C GLY A 118 6.62 -10.47 10.92
N GLN A 119 5.62 -9.61 10.80
CA GLN A 119 4.33 -9.90 10.15
C GLN A 119 4.05 -8.84 9.10
N PHE A 120 3.25 -9.16 8.10
CA PHE A 120 2.67 -8.12 7.24
C PHE A 120 1.54 -7.43 7.99
N GLN A 121 1.33 -6.15 7.73
CA GLN A 121 0.30 -5.33 8.35
C GLN A 121 -0.77 -4.90 7.35
N SER A 122 -0.52 -3.85 6.58
CA SER A 122 -1.57 -3.21 5.80
C SER A 122 -1.20 -2.92 4.36
N ALA A 123 -2.20 -2.74 3.49
CA ALA A 123 -1.91 -2.17 2.18
C ALA A 123 -1.52 -0.69 2.31
N MET A 124 -2.20 0.06 3.16
CA MET A 124 -1.89 1.47 3.43
C MET A 124 -2.07 1.80 4.91
N GLN A 125 -1.02 2.33 5.54
CA GLN A 125 -1.05 2.94 6.86
C GLN A 125 -0.76 4.43 6.75
N VAL A 126 -1.65 5.25 7.29
CA VAL A 126 -1.48 6.70 7.40
C VAL A 126 -1.68 7.08 8.85
N ARG A 127 -0.68 7.73 9.44
CA ARG A 127 -0.65 8.00 10.88
C ARG A 127 0.04 9.33 11.17
N ARG A 128 0.13 9.68 12.45
CA ARG A 128 0.94 10.81 12.94
C ARG A 128 0.73 12.13 12.21
N ASN A 129 -0.52 12.50 11.91
CA ASN A 129 -0.90 13.72 11.18
C ASN A 129 -0.43 13.78 9.72
N SER A 130 -0.10 12.65 9.11
CA SER A 130 0.15 12.61 7.67
C SER A 130 -1.13 12.92 6.90
N HIS A 131 -1.02 13.75 5.86
CA HIS A 131 -2.10 14.12 4.94
C HIS A 131 -1.87 13.46 3.58
N LEU A 132 -1.30 12.25 3.54
CA LEU A 132 -1.08 11.52 2.29
C LEU A 132 -2.37 11.38 1.48
N ASN A 133 -2.24 11.49 0.16
CA ASN A 133 -3.34 11.31 -0.76
C ASN A 133 -3.04 10.18 -1.75
N CYS A 134 -4.01 9.30 -1.96
CA CYS A 134 -3.90 8.18 -2.89
C CYS A 134 -5.15 8.10 -3.77
N PHE A 135 -4.93 8.06 -5.08
CA PHE A 135 -5.99 8.05 -6.08
C PHE A 135 -5.82 6.93 -7.09
N ASN A 136 -6.91 6.49 -7.74
CA ASN A 136 -6.88 5.61 -8.90
C ASN A 136 -5.99 4.36 -8.72
N SER A 137 -6.01 3.76 -7.53
CA SER A 137 -5.05 2.72 -7.14
C SER A 137 -5.76 1.44 -6.70
N VAL A 138 -5.05 0.31 -6.77
CA VAL A 138 -5.56 -1.00 -6.36
C VAL A 138 -4.62 -1.64 -5.36
N ALA A 139 -5.19 -2.30 -4.35
CA ALA A 139 -4.46 -3.15 -3.42
C ALA A 139 -5.14 -4.50 -3.29
N MET A 140 -4.36 -5.57 -3.16
CA MET A 140 -4.90 -6.91 -3.01
C MET A 140 -4.10 -7.73 -2.02
N GLY A 141 -4.78 -8.61 -1.27
CA GLY A 141 -4.12 -9.67 -0.52
C GLY A 141 -3.32 -9.21 0.70
N PHE A 142 -3.78 -8.22 1.46
CA PHE A 142 -3.15 -7.79 2.72
C PHE A 142 -3.95 -8.23 3.95
N PRO A 143 -3.31 -8.40 5.13
CA PRO A 143 -4.06 -8.62 6.36
C PRO A 143 -5.04 -7.47 6.66
N VAL A 144 -4.60 -6.22 6.55
CA VAL A 144 -5.46 -5.03 6.69
C VAL A 144 -5.47 -4.23 5.38
N GLY A 145 -6.63 -3.76 4.95
CA GLY A 145 -6.72 -2.85 3.79
C GLY A 145 -6.14 -1.46 4.11
N LEU A 146 -6.84 -0.71 4.96
CA LEU A 146 -6.47 0.67 5.34
C LEU A 146 -6.31 0.81 6.86
N ILE A 147 -5.24 1.47 7.29
CA ILE A 147 -5.08 1.98 8.65
C ILE A 147 -5.00 3.49 8.61
N VAL A 148 -5.95 4.16 9.27
CA VAL A 148 -5.89 5.58 9.61
C VAL A 148 -5.97 5.71 11.13
N GLU A 149 -4.83 5.99 11.75
CA GLU A 149 -4.71 5.99 13.22
C GLU A 149 -4.36 7.37 13.79
N ASN A 150 -4.81 7.58 15.03
CA ASN A 150 -4.54 8.78 15.84
C ASN A 150 -3.52 8.49 16.95
N ASP A 151 -2.49 7.68 16.65
CA ASP A 151 -1.41 7.41 17.61
C ASP A 151 -0.73 8.72 18.05
N LYS A 152 -0.19 8.73 19.27
CA LYS A 152 0.54 9.87 19.85
C LYS A 152 -0.27 11.17 19.92
N GLY A 153 -1.61 11.06 19.94
CA GLY A 153 -2.50 12.23 19.97
C GLY A 153 -2.58 12.97 18.64
N SER A 154 -2.20 12.33 17.54
CA SER A 154 -2.37 12.86 16.20
C SER A 154 -3.85 12.95 15.80
N GLN A 155 -4.14 13.73 14.76
CA GLN A 155 -5.51 13.98 14.27
C GLN A 155 -5.67 13.48 12.83
N THR A 156 -5.02 12.37 12.47
CA THR A 156 -5.01 11.81 11.12
C THR A 156 -6.42 11.44 10.64
N GLN A 157 -7.26 10.88 11.52
CA GLN A 157 -8.67 10.61 11.21
C GLN A 157 -9.50 11.89 10.99
N THR A 158 -9.16 12.97 11.69
CA THR A 158 -9.76 14.30 11.45
C THR A 158 -9.37 14.82 10.07
N ALA A 159 -8.09 14.71 9.69
CA ALA A 159 -7.64 15.08 8.35
C ALA A 159 -8.37 14.31 7.24
N ALA A 160 -8.62 13.01 7.44
CA ALA A 160 -9.44 12.21 6.53
C ALA A 160 -10.90 12.69 6.46
N SER A 161 -11.50 13.00 7.61
CA SER A 161 -12.90 13.48 7.70
C SER A 161 -13.10 14.87 7.08
N GLU A 162 -12.09 15.73 7.17
CA GLU A 162 -12.08 17.09 6.60
C GLU A 162 -11.63 17.12 5.13
N GLY A 163 -11.15 15.98 4.60
CA GLY A 163 -10.75 15.83 3.21
C GLY A 163 -9.38 16.41 2.88
N THR A 164 -8.50 16.59 3.86
CA THR A 164 -7.07 16.94 3.63
C THR A 164 -6.20 15.71 3.42
N LEU A 165 -6.60 14.55 3.99
CA LEU A 165 -6.17 13.21 3.61
C LEU A 165 -7.25 12.59 2.72
N LYS A 166 -6.90 12.14 1.51
CA LYS A 166 -7.85 11.55 0.56
C LYS A 166 -7.40 10.19 0.05
N ILE A 167 -8.21 9.16 0.31
CA ILE A 167 -8.10 7.84 -0.33
C ILE A 167 -9.32 7.65 -1.24
N GLN A 168 -9.18 7.95 -2.53
CA GLN A 168 -10.32 8.04 -3.45
C GLN A 168 -10.11 7.26 -4.74
N ASN A 169 -11.17 6.61 -5.20
CA ASN A 169 -11.10 5.73 -6.36
C ASN A 169 -10.04 4.63 -6.17
N VAL A 170 -10.00 4.07 -4.95
CA VAL A 170 -9.12 2.99 -4.54
C VAL A 170 -9.90 1.69 -4.41
N TYR A 171 -9.35 0.62 -4.96
CA TYR A 171 -9.99 -0.70 -5.05
C TYR A 171 -9.21 -1.67 -4.18
N MET A 172 -9.87 -2.37 -3.26
CA MET A 172 -9.25 -3.34 -2.36
C MET A 172 -9.84 -4.73 -2.55
N ALA A 173 -9.03 -5.78 -2.57
CA ALA A 173 -9.57 -7.15 -2.67
C ALA A 173 -8.81 -8.17 -1.83
N GLY A 174 -9.53 -9.13 -1.25
CA GLY A 174 -8.90 -10.22 -0.49
C GLY A 174 -8.16 -9.74 0.76
N MET A 175 -8.70 -8.71 1.43
CA MET A 175 -8.18 -8.27 2.73
C MET A 175 -8.72 -9.18 3.84
N THR A 176 -7.95 -9.40 4.92
CA THR A 176 -8.51 -10.13 6.09
C THR A 176 -9.52 -9.25 6.83
N VAL A 177 -9.20 -7.98 7.02
CA VAL A 177 -10.13 -6.91 7.43
C VAL A 177 -9.96 -5.70 6.51
N LEU A 178 -11.06 -4.99 6.22
CA LEU A 178 -11.00 -3.83 5.32
C LEU A 178 -10.20 -2.68 5.94
N GLY A 179 -10.31 -2.49 7.25
CA GLY A 179 -9.54 -1.48 7.96
C GLY A 179 -9.35 -1.78 9.44
N SER A 180 -8.42 -1.05 10.05
CA SER A 180 -8.13 -1.03 11.48
C SER A 180 -7.66 0.37 11.89
N ASP A 181 -7.88 0.79 13.13
CA ASP A 181 -7.53 2.15 13.58
C ASP A 181 -6.24 2.20 14.43
N VAL A 182 -5.51 1.09 14.51
CA VAL A 182 -4.38 0.93 15.43
C VAL A 182 -3.23 0.20 14.75
N ASN A 183 -2.02 0.75 14.87
CA ASN A 183 -0.79 0.08 14.44
C ASN A 183 -0.67 -1.33 15.03
N LYS A 184 -0.27 -2.31 14.20
CA LYS A 184 -0.12 -3.72 14.58
C LYS A 184 -1.40 -4.38 15.09
N SER A 185 -2.55 -3.86 14.70
CA SER A 185 -3.86 -4.49 14.89
C SER A 185 -4.32 -5.14 13.59
N PHE A 186 -4.76 -6.40 13.68
CA PHE A 186 -5.27 -7.19 12.57
C PHE A 186 -6.79 -7.38 12.64
N GLU A 187 -7.45 -6.56 13.45
CA GLU A 187 -8.86 -6.66 13.74
C GLU A 187 -9.57 -5.36 13.34
N ASP A 188 -10.82 -5.50 12.89
CA ASP A 188 -11.72 -4.36 12.71
C ASP A 188 -12.33 -3.98 14.08
N GLY A 189 -12.34 -2.69 14.36
CA GLY A 189 -12.77 -2.15 15.65
C GLY A 189 -12.47 -0.65 15.75
N PHE A 190 -13.41 0.12 16.29
CA PHE A 190 -13.26 1.56 16.42
C PHE A 190 -12.22 1.93 17.48
N CYS A 191 -11.29 2.81 17.12
CA CYS A 191 -10.36 3.45 18.04
C CYS A 191 -10.02 4.87 17.57
N ASP A 192 -10.10 5.85 18.46
CA ASP A 192 -9.89 7.27 18.14
C ASP A 192 -8.55 7.82 18.67
N ASN A 193 -7.74 6.98 19.31
CA ASN A 193 -6.50 7.39 20.00
C ASN A 193 -5.27 6.50 19.69
N GLY A 194 -5.43 5.48 18.84
CA GLY A 194 -4.35 4.55 18.48
C GLY A 194 -3.91 3.58 19.59
N ASP A 195 -4.62 3.50 20.73
CA ASP A 195 -4.32 2.55 21.81
C ASP A 195 -5.02 1.22 21.57
N LYS A 196 -4.22 0.15 21.38
CA LYS A 196 -4.70 -1.23 21.21
C LYS A 196 -5.61 -1.75 22.32
N ASN A 197 -5.55 -1.17 23.52
CA ASN A 197 -6.41 -1.56 24.64
C ASN A 197 -7.76 -0.83 24.63
N SER A 198 -7.91 0.17 23.77
CA SER A 198 -9.08 1.03 23.65
C SER A 198 -9.98 0.67 22.45
N ILE A 199 -9.69 -0.44 21.75
CA ILE A 199 -10.45 -0.88 20.58
C ILE A 199 -11.86 -1.33 20.99
N ASP A 200 -12.88 -0.63 20.50
CA ASP A 200 -14.29 -1.02 20.64
C ASP A 200 -14.72 -1.96 19.50
N LYS A 201 -14.60 -3.27 19.74
CA LYS A 201 -14.99 -4.31 18.76
C LYS A 201 -16.49 -4.39 18.47
N SER A 202 -17.32 -3.61 19.18
CA SER A 202 -18.76 -3.53 18.87
C SER A 202 -19.07 -2.57 17.72
N LYS A 203 -18.08 -1.79 17.29
CA LYS A 203 -18.19 -0.82 16.20
C LYS A 203 -17.13 -1.10 15.15
N GLU A 204 -17.49 -0.88 13.89
CA GLU A 204 -16.53 -0.88 12.79
C GLU A 204 -15.51 0.26 12.97
N SER A 205 -14.27 0.02 12.57
CA SER A 205 -13.19 1.01 12.58
C SER A 205 -13.54 2.27 11.80
N PHE A 206 -12.96 3.40 12.21
CA PHE A 206 -12.95 4.62 11.42
C PHE A 206 -12.43 4.32 10.01
N SER A 207 -11.34 3.55 9.89
CA SER A 207 -10.70 3.24 8.62
C SER A 207 -11.63 2.48 7.66
N SER A 208 -12.33 1.44 8.14
CA SER A 208 -13.34 0.73 7.36
C SER A 208 -14.52 1.64 6.98
N THR A 209 -15.07 2.39 7.94
CA THR A 209 -16.23 3.27 7.68
C THR A 209 -15.89 4.40 6.72
N TYR A 210 -14.72 5.03 6.88
CA TYR A 210 -14.19 6.05 5.98
C TYR A 210 -14.05 5.52 4.56
N PHE A 211 -13.38 4.38 4.37
CA PHE A 211 -13.18 3.80 3.05
C PHE A 211 -14.51 3.52 2.33
N LYS A 212 -15.50 2.97 3.05
CA LYS A 212 -16.85 2.68 2.52
C LYS A 212 -17.69 3.93 2.25
N SER A 213 -17.46 5.02 2.97
CA SER A 213 -18.19 6.28 2.79
C SER A 213 -17.88 6.96 1.46
N ILE A 214 -16.73 6.65 0.87
CA ILE A 214 -16.27 7.22 -0.40
C ILE A 214 -16.82 6.37 -1.55
N ALA A 215 -17.83 6.90 -2.25
CA ALA A 215 -18.58 6.15 -3.27
C ALA A 215 -17.71 5.60 -4.43
N SER A 216 -16.59 6.25 -4.75
CA SER A 216 -15.65 5.82 -5.79
C SER A 216 -14.76 4.66 -5.35
N ASN A 217 -14.60 4.42 -4.05
CA ASN A 217 -13.86 3.26 -3.57
C ASN A 217 -14.68 1.99 -3.75
N LYS A 218 -13.98 0.87 -3.97
CA LYS A 218 -14.57 -0.46 -4.09
C LYS A 218 -13.79 -1.46 -3.25
N TYR A 219 -14.48 -2.47 -2.75
CA TYR A 219 -13.86 -3.59 -2.09
C TYR A 219 -14.49 -4.90 -2.54
N PHE A 220 -13.68 -5.96 -2.57
CA PHE A 220 -14.08 -7.30 -3.03
C PHE A 220 -13.57 -8.36 -2.06
N ASP A 221 -14.34 -9.43 -1.90
CA ASP A 221 -13.98 -10.52 -0.99
C ASP A 221 -12.78 -11.30 -1.53
N ALA A 222 -12.72 -11.55 -2.84
CA ALA A 222 -11.66 -12.34 -3.46
C ALA A 222 -10.77 -11.51 -4.39
N ILE A 223 -9.47 -11.82 -4.40
CA ILE A 223 -8.50 -11.23 -5.36
C ILE A 223 -8.95 -11.49 -6.82
N ALA A 224 -9.58 -12.64 -7.08
CA ALA A 224 -10.07 -13.01 -8.40
C ALA A 224 -11.14 -12.04 -8.96
N ASP A 225 -11.86 -11.32 -8.10
CA ASP A 225 -12.89 -10.37 -8.52
C ASP A 225 -12.29 -9.10 -9.17
N LEU A 226 -11.01 -8.82 -8.93
CA LEU A 226 -10.26 -7.80 -9.65
C LEU A 226 -9.98 -8.21 -11.11
N LYS A 227 -10.07 -9.50 -11.43
CA LYS A 227 -9.81 -10.07 -12.76
C LYS A 227 -8.48 -9.60 -13.34
N LEU A 228 -7.41 -9.79 -12.56
CA LEU A 228 -6.04 -9.58 -13.03
C LEU A 228 -5.53 -10.83 -13.75
N SER A 229 -4.62 -10.66 -14.70
CA SER A 229 -4.14 -11.74 -15.56
C SER A 229 -3.44 -12.86 -14.78
N GLN A 230 -2.41 -12.53 -14.00
CA GLN A 230 -1.68 -13.47 -13.15
C GLN A 230 -0.92 -12.69 -12.05
N PRO A 231 -1.59 -12.20 -10.99
CA PRO A 231 -0.95 -11.31 -10.02
C PRO A 231 -0.07 -12.02 -8.98
N ASN A 232 0.28 -13.30 -9.18
CA ASN A 232 1.08 -14.05 -8.21
C ASN A 232 2.56 -14.02 -8.62
N SER A 233 3.37 -13.29 -7.88
CA SER A 233 4.79 -13.09 -8.21
C SER A 233 5.64 -14.35 -8.12
N LEU A 234 5.15 -15.41 -7.46
CA LEU A 234 5.84 -16.69 -7.32
C LEU A 234 5.54 -17.67 -8.47
N GLN A 235 4.55 -17.36 -9.31
CA GLN A 235 4.23 -18.18 -10.48
C GLN A 235 5.03 -17.73 -11.70
N ALA A 236 5.12 -18.61 -12.71
CA ALA A 236 5.76 -18.25 -13.96
C ALA A 236 4.97 -17.14 -14.68
N ASN A 237 5.69 -16.15 -15.20
CA ASN A 237 5.15 -15.01 -15.95
C ASN A 237 4.10 -14.20 -15.17
N PRO A 238 4.47 -13.61 -14.01
CA PRO A 238 3.56 -12.74 -13.28
C PRO A 238 3.12 -11.57 -14.17
N ASN A 239 1.83 -11.26 -14.12
CA ASN A 239 1.19 -10.20 -14.89
C ASN A 239 0.11 -9.53 -14.04
N TYR A 240 0.41 -8.32 -13.59
CA TYR A 240 -0.46 -7.52 -12.72
C TYR A 240 -1.48 -6.69 -13.50
N GLY A 241 -1.51 -6.82 -14.83
CA GLY A 241 -2.44 -6.14 -15.71
C GLY A 241 -3.87 -6.68 -15.58
N PRO A 242 -4.89 -5.80 -15.57
CA PRO A 242 -6.29 -6.21 -15.55
C PRO A 242 -6.74 -6.80 -16.90
N LEU A 243 -7.54 -7.87 -16.84
CA LEU A 243 -8.21 -8.47 -18.00
C LEU A 243 -9.27 -7.53 -18.58
N SER A 244 -9.69 -7.80 -19.82
CA SER A 244 -10.65 -6.97 -20.56
C SER A 244 -11.98 -6.68 -19.85
N ASP A 245 -12.46 -7.59 -18.99
CA ASP A 245 -13.72 -7.47 -18.23
C ASP A 245 -13.50 -7.12 -16.73
N SER A 246 -12.29 -6.68 -16.38
CA SER A 246 -11.91 -6.23 -15.04
C SER A 246 -12.66 -4.96 -14.62
N PRO A 247 -13.09 -4.86 -13.35
CA PRO A 247 -13.67 -3.62 -12.82
C PRO A 247 -12.66 -2.47 -12.73
N LEU A 248 -11.36 -2.72 -12.92
CA LEU A 248 -10.31 -1.71 -12.90
C LEU A 248 -10.23 -0.91 -14.21
N ARG A 249 -10.83 -1.42 -15.29
CA ARG A 249 -10.82 -0.80 -16.62
C ARG A 249 -11.89 0.29 -16.70
N GLY A 250 -11.52 1.47 -17.22
CA GLY A 250 -12.46 2.58 -17.42
C GLY A 250 -12.92 3.28 -16.14
N ALA A 251 -12.37 2.94 -14.98
CA ALA A 251 -12.82 3.42 -13.68
C ALA A 251 -12.00 4.59 -13.09
N ALA A 252 -10.86 4.96 -13.67
CA ALA A 252 -10.05 6.07 -13.15
C ALA A 252 -10.74 7.44 -13.28
N SER A 253 -10.44 8.35 -12.36
CA SER A 253 -10.95 9.71 -12.35
C SER A 253 -9.83 10.69 -11.95
N PHE A 254 -9.70 11.75 -12.74
CA PHE A 254 -8.72 12.83 -12.52
C PHE A 254 -9.41 14.17 -12.22
N THR A 255 -10.66 14.13 -11.75
CA THR A 255 -11.46 15.35 -11.50
C THR A 255 -11.12 16.06 -10.19
N ASP A 256 -10.50 15.38 -9.22
CA ASP A 256 -10.07 16.03 -7.97
C ASP A 256 -8.90 16.99 -8.26
N PRO A 257 -8.88 18.20 -7.69
CA PRO A 257 -7.82 19.18 -7.93
C PRO A 257 -6.39 18.67 -7.67
N LEU A 258 -6.22 17.69 -6.77
CA LEU A 258 -4.90 17.12 -6.47
C LEU A 258 -4.33 16.30 -7.63
N VAL A 259 -5.20 15.66 -8.42
CA VAL A 259 -4.82 14.81 -9.57
C VAL A 259 -5.11 15.44 -10.93
N ALA A 260 -5.90 16.51 -11.01
CA ALA A 260 -6.23 17.21 -12.25
C ALA A 260 -5.03 17.84 -12.98
N ASN A 261 -3.86 17.93 -12.33
CA ASN A 261 -2.64 18.45 -12.93
C ASN A 261 -1.42 17.66 -12.45
N GLY A 262 -0.40 17.51 -13.29
CA GLY A 262 0.88 16.88 -12.92
C GLY A 262 0.88 15.35 -12.94
N PHE A 263 -0.21 14.73 -13.40
CA PHE A 263 -0.35 13.30 -13.66
C PHE A 263 -0.72 13.06 -15.12
N ASP A 264 -0.38 11.89 -15.65
CA ASP A 264 -0.93 11.45 -16.93
C ASP A 264 -2.36 10.97 -16.71
N GLU A 265 -3.32 11.56 -17.42
CA GLU A 265 -4.70 11.14 -17.34
C GLU A 265 -4.89 9.81 -18.08
N VAL A 266 -5.24 8.78 -17.32
CA VAL A 266 -5.56 7.44 -17.83
C VAL A 266 -6.97 7.04 -17.43
N THR A 267 -7.49 5.96 -18.00
CA THR A 267 -8.85 5.49 -17.72
C THR A 267 -8.91 4.30 -16.77
N TYR A 268 -7.78 3.81 -16.27
CA TYR A 268 -7.71 2.57 -15.50
C TYR A 268 -7.17 2.77 -14.07
N ILE A 269 -7.61 1.91 -13.16
CA ILE A 269 -7.15 1.85 -11.76
C ILE A 269 -5.89 0.98 -11.68
N GLY A 270 -4.92 1.41 -10.87
CA GLY A 270 -3.64 0.72 -10.72
C GLY A 270 -2.60 1.15 -11.75
N ALA A 271 -1.45 0.51 -11.71
CA ALA A 271 -0.26 0.88 -12.48
C ALA A 271 -0.24 0.36 -13.93
N PHE A 272 -1.22 -0.44 -14.35
CA PHE A 272 -1.23 -1.13 -15.64
C PHE A 272 -2.54 -0.90 -16.36
N ALA A 273 -2.47 -0.57 -17.65
CA ALA A 273 -3.64 -0.44 -18.48
C ALA A 273 -4.39 -1.78 -18.60
N ASP A 274 -3.70 -2.82 -19.06
CA ASP A 274 -4.17 -4.20 -19.23
C ASP A 274 -3.04 -5.23 -19.16
N GLU A 275 -3.37 -6.49 -19.42
CA GLU A 275 -2.42 -7.59 -19.52
C GLU A 275 -1.32 -7.43 -20.58
N ASN A 276 -1.43 -6.47 -21.51
CA ASN A 276 -0.42 -6.20 -22.54
C ASN A 276 0.39 -4.93 -22.26
N ASP A 277 0.15 -4.25 -21.14
CA ASP A 277 0.90 -3.05 -20.77
C ASP A 277 2.35 -3.40 -20.38
N GLY A 278 3.27 -3.06 -21.27
CA GLY A 278 4.67 -3.45 -21.22
C GLY A 278 5.60 -2.45 -20.55
N TRP A 279 5.13 -1.46 -19.79
CA TRP A 279 6.03 -0.38 -19.29
C TRP A 279 7.19 -0.86 -18.42
N MET A 280 7.10 -2.03 -17.79
CA MET A 280 8.21 -2.66 -17.05
C MET A 280 9.24 -3.34 -17.96
N SER A 281 8.91 -3.59 -19.23
CA SER A 281 9.73 -4.40 -20.12
C SER A 281 11.06 -3.73 -20.45
N GLY A 282 12.14 -4.52 -20.40
CA GLY A 282 13.47 -4.12 -20.85
C GLY A 282 14.33 -3.40 -19.81
N TRP A 283 13.82 -3.12 -18.61
CA TRP A 283 14.61 -2.49 -17.55
C TRP A 283 14.37 -3.05 -16.15
N THR A 284 13.30 -3.83 -15.92
CA THR A 284 13.11 -4.56 -14.66
C THR A 284 13.75 -5.96 -14.70
N GLU A 285 14.07 -6.49 -13.53
CA GLU A 285 14.54 -7.86 -13.30
C GLU A 285 13.85 -8.47 -12.08
N PHE A 286 13.19 -9.62 -12.25
CA PHE A 286 12.40 -10.28 -11.19
C PHE A 286 13.07 -11.55 -10.65
N ASP A 287 14.19 -11.96 -11.26
CA ASP A 287 15.09 -13.00 -10.74
C ASP A 287 16.52 -12.44 -10.58
N PRO A 288 16.72 -11.45 -9.68
CA PRO A 288 18.01 -10.79 -9.54
C PRO A 288 19.11 -11.73 -9.02
N GLN A 289 18.75 -12.84 -8.36
CA GLN A 289 19.71 -13.81 -7.86
C GLN A 289 20.38 -14.60 -8.98
N ASN A 290 19.66 -14.87 -10.07
CA ASN A 290 20.19 -15.63 -11.21
C ASN A 290 20.57 -14.75 -12.41
N LYS A 291 20.33 -13.44 -12.35
CA LYS A 291 20.68 -12.50 -13.43
C LYS A 291 22.20 -12.28 -13.50
N ALA A 292 22.75 -12.40 -14.71
CA ALA A 292 24.08 -11.88 -15.02
C ALA A 292 23.99 -10.37 -15.31
N TYR A 293 24.75 -9.56 -14.57
CA TYR A 293 24.84 -8.11 -14.69
C TYR A 293 26.11 -7.66 -15.43
#